data_AF-A0A3B0Z1I1-F1
#
_entry.id   AF-A0A3B0Z1I1-F1
#
_cell.length_a   1.000
_cell.length_b   1.000
_cell.length_c   1.000
_cell.angle_alpha   90.00
_cell.angle_beta   90.00
_cell.angle_gamma   90.00
#
_symmetry.space_group_name_H-M   'P 1'
#
loop_
_entity.id
_entity.type
_entity.pdbx_description
1 polymer ?
#
loop_
_entity_poly.entity_id
_entity_poly.type
_entity_poly.pdbx_seq_one_letter_code
_entity_poly.pdbx_strand_id
1 'polypeptide(L)'
;MRIQYTALPILIMISNMLLISVVCADGWRPTTKAPNHTSVANTGHNLTQRYSDMEAFMNSYRNDYNAVCVYCHTPHGASGQMGSIPLWNRTRPSASYDLYAIPTMLGQTITTPGANSMTCLSCHDGTVAIDSIINMPGPGGYLQAQESSVNLSFLDSWSGPGPNSGNHAVMFGSPASDCNRCHGTPPMFPSLGMADFSVFFIETDLRNDHPIGVEYPTTFGAGVDFKVPTGIQAGEMSFFDLNSNGKSDANEIRMYQTGDGYEVECASCHDPHGVPSAGAGSEFIPSFLRVSNAESALCLTCHTK
;
A
#
# COMPACT_ATOMS: atom_id res chain seq x y z
N MET A 1 -44.47 -63.84 -31.88
CA MET A 1 -45.00 -62.47 -31.65
C MET A 1 -43.80 -61.53 -31.71
N ARG A 2 -43.62 -60.81 -32.83
CA ARG A 2 -42.38 -60.10 -33.20
C ARG A 2 -42.40 -58.65 -32.73
N ILE A 3 -41.35 -58.30 -31.98
CA ILE A 3 -40.52 -57.08 -31.97
C ILE A 3 -41.03 -55.88 -32.78
N GLN A 4 -41.14 -54.72 -32.11
CA GLN A 4 -40.74 -53.40 -32.60
C GLN A 4 -40.66 -52.42 -31.42
N TYR A 5 -39.48 -51.90 -31.10
CA TYR A 5 -39.34 -50.63 -30.36
C TYR A 5 -38.24 -49.79 -31.02
N THR A 6 -38.66 -48.59 -31.36
CA THR A 6 -38.02 -47.54 -32.14
C THR A 6 -36.98 -46.76 -31.33
N ALA A 7 -36.05 -46.16 -32.08
CA ALA A 7 -34.88 -45.44 -31.61
C ALA A 7 -35.16 -44.17 -30.78
N LEU A 8 -34.14 -43.83 -29.99
CA LEU A 8 -33.90 -42.63 -29.18
C LEU A 8 -34.16 -41.30 -29.92
N PRO A 9 -34.41 -40.22 -29.16
CA PRO A 9 -33.49 -39.10 -29.30
C PRO A 9 -32.96 -38.55 -27.96
N ILE A 10 -31.73 -38.07 -28.10
CA ILE A 10 -30.81 -37.50 -27.12
C ILE A 10 -31.37 -36.16 -26.59
N LEU A 11 -31.46 -36.00 -25.27
CA LEU A 11 -31.69 -34.71 -24.62
C LEU A 11 -30.36 -34.20 -24.07
N ILE A 12 -29.73 -33.26 -24.79
CA ILE A 12 -28.56 -32.53 -24.30
C ILE A 12 -29.05 -31.45 -23.34
N MET A 13 -28.90 -31.65 -22.03
CA MET A 13 -28.94 -30.53 -21.08
C MET A 13 -27.58 -29.83 -21.12
N ILE A 14 -27.52 -28.71 -21.85
CA ILE A 14 -26.43 -27.74 -21.70
C ILE A 14 -26.64 -27.06 -20.35
N SER A 15 -25.89 -27.52 -19.33
CA SER A 15 -25.77 -26.78 -18.08
C SER A 15 -24.94 -25.53 -18.37
N ASN A 16 -25.60 -24.38 -18.44
CA ASN A 16 -24.95 -23.08 -18.36
C ASN A 16 -24.40 -22.93 -16.93
N MET A 17 -23.21 -23.48 -16.67
CA MET A 17 -22.38 -22.98 -15.58
C MET A 17 -21.95 -21.57 -15.99
N LEU A 18 -22.69 -20.59 -15.48
CA LEU A 18 -22.22 -19.23 -15.36
C LEU A 18 -20.96 -19.30 -14.48
N LEU A 19 -19.78 -19.35 -15.12
CA LEU A 19 -18.53 -19.03 -14.46
C LEU A 19 -18.63 -17.54 -14.13
N ILE A 20 -19.20 -17.25 -12.96
CA ILE A 20 -18.91 -16.00 -12.27
C ILE A 20 -17.43 -16.10 -11.97
N SER A 21 -16.61 -15.54 -12.85
CA SER A 21 -15.26 -15.13 -12.52
C SER A 21 -15.43 -14.09 -11.43
N VAL A 22 -15.51 -14.53 -10.18
CA VAL A 22 -15.22 -13.65 -9.06
C VAL A 22 -13.76 -13.28 -9.29
N VAL A 23 -13.54 -12.11 -9.88
CA VAL A 23 -12.26 -11.44 -9.78
C VAL A 23 -12.13 -11.16 -8.29
N CYS A 24 -11.46 -12.08 -7.58
CA CYS A 24 -11.03 -11.85 -6.22
C CYS A 24 -9.95 -10.77 -6.30
N ALA A 25 -10.35 -9.51 -6.46
CA ALA A 25 -9.43 -8.40 -6.22
C ALA A 25 -8.95 -8.45 -4.75
N ASP A 26 -9.72 -9.09 -3.85
CA ASP A 26 -9.48 -8.97 -2.40
C ASP A 26 -9.86 -10.22 -1.58
N GLY A 27 -10.25 -11.32 -2.24
CA GLY A 27 -10.70 -12.53 -1.56
C GLY A 27 -9.55 -13.42 -1.09
N TRP A 28 -9.25 -13.39 0.22
CA TRP A 28 -8.56 -14.44 0.97
C TRP A 28 -7.32 -15.07 0.31
N ARG A 29 -6.13 -14.64 0.74
CA ARG A 29 -4.85 -15.28 0.38
C ARG A 29 -4.72 -16.60 1.15
N PRO A 30 -4.86 -17.79 0.51
CA PRO A 30 -4.91 -19.06 1.23
C PRO A 30 -3.60 -19.45 1.94
N THR A 31 -2.51 -18.70 1.73
CA THR A 31 -1.18 -18.98 2.28
C THR A 31 -0.69 -17.97 3.31
N THR A 32 -1.42 -16.89 3.59
CA THR A 32 -1.10 -16.01 4.72
C THR A 32 -2.02 -16.34 5.90
N LYS A 33 -1.45 -16.51 7.10
CA LYS A 33 -2.25 -16.60 8.34
C LYS A 33 -2.63 -15.22 8.86
N ALA A 34 -2.27 -14.14 8.17
CA ALA A 34 -2.63 -12.78 8.54
C ALA A 34 -4.15 -12.58 8.35
N PRO A 35 -4.91 -12.38 9.43
CA PRO A 35 -6.38 -12.26 9.34
C PRO A 35 -6.86 -10.87 8.85
N ASN A 36 -5.93 -9.95 8.54
CA ASN A 36 -6.19 -8.61 7.98
C ASN A 36 -7.23 -7.77 8.76
N HIS A 37 -7.11 -7.74 10.08
CA HIS A 37 -7.98 -6.98 10.97
C HIS A 37 -7.28 -6.65 12.29
N THR A 38 -7.91 -5.81 13.11
CA THR A 38 -7.50 -5.47 14.49
C THR A 38 -6.24 -4.62 14.61
N SER A 39 -5.16 -4.93 13.89
CA SER A 39 -3.89 -4.21 13.95
C SER A 39 -3.04 -4.47 12.71
N VAL A 40 -2.15 -3.53 12.38
CA VAL A 40 -1.10 -3.71 11.35
C VAL A 40 -0.24 -4.96 11.59
N ALA A 41 -0.11 -5.43 12.84
CA ALA A 41 0.55 -6.69 13.18
C ALA A 41 -0.06 -7.93 12.49
N ASN A 42 -1.32 -7.83 12.07
CA ASN A 42 -2.09 -8.91 11.46
C ASN A 42 -2.30 -8.69 9.95
N THR A 43 -1.45 -7.91 9.30
CA THR A 43 -1.55 -7.57 7.87
C THR A 43 -0.23 -7.80 7.14
N GLY A 44 -0.24 -7.64 5.80
CA GLY A 44 0.96 -7.73 4.97
C GLY A 44 2.05 -6.69 5.29
N HIS A 45 1.71 -5.61 6.01
CA HIS A 45 2.67 -4.61 6.47
C HIS A 45 3.43 -5.04 7.73
N ASN A 46 3.08 -6.18 8.34
CA ASN A 46 3.90 -6.74 9.40
C ASN A 46 5.10 -7.51 8.83
N LEU A 47 6.17 -6.76 8.62
CA LEU A 47 7.43 -7.27 8.10
C LEU A 47 8.20 -8.19 9.07
N THR A 48 7.72 -8.42 10.30
CA THR A 48 8.28 -9.51 11.14
C THR A 48 7.86 -10.89 10.63
N GLN A 49 6.82 -10.97 9.78
CA GLN A 49 6.36 -12.21 9.11
C GLN A 49 5.99 -13.37 10.06
N ARG A 50 5.68 -13.09 11.33
CA ARG A 50 5.34 -14.09 12.37
C ARG A 50 4.11 -14.96 12.04
N TYR A 51 3.29 -14.53 11.09
CA TYR A 51 2.11 -15.26 10.60
C TYR A 51 2.43 -16.13 9.36
N SER A 52 3.66 -16.11 8.85
CA SER A 52 4.06 -16.87 7.66
C SER A 52 4.78 -18.16 8.06
N ASP A 53 4.43 -19.27 7.43
CA ASP A 53 5.17 -20.54 7.57
C ASP A 53 6.55 -20.50 6.88
N MET A 54 6.86 -19.41 6.15
CA MET A 54 8.12 -19.17 5.44
C MET A 54 8.94 -18.02 6.02
N GLU A 55 8.69 -17.64 7.27
CA GLU A 55 9.39 -16.53 7.94
C GLU A 55 10.93 -16.66 7.84
N ALA A 56 11.47 -17.86 8.09
CA ALA A 56 12.90 -18.12 8.03
C ALA A 56 13.51 -17.86 6.65
N PHE A 57 12.76 -18.13 5.57
CA PHE A 57 13.19 -17.83 4.21
C PHE A 57 13.19 -16.32 3.94
N MET A 58 12.15 -15.61 4.41
CA MET A 58 12.10 -14.16 4.30
C MET A 58 13.25 -13.48 5.05
N ASN A 59 13.72 -14.05 6.16
CA ASN A 59 14.81 -13.49 6.97
C ASN A 59 16.16 -13.49 6.24
N SER A 60 16.29 -14.17 5.10
CA SER A 60 17.48 -14.10 4.24
C SER A 60 17.52 -12.88 3.32
N TYR A 61 16.44 -12.08 3.24
CA TYR A 61 16.28 -10.98 2.28
C TYR A 61 15.95 -9.63 2.93
N ARG A 62 15.83 -9.60 4.27
CA ARG A 62 15.55 -8.41 5.06
C ARG A 62 15.90 -8.72 6.52
N ASN A 63 16.34 -7.72 7.27
CA ASN A 63 16.51 -7.82 8.70
C ASN A 63 15.17 -8.00 9.42
N ASP A 64 15.13 -8.91 10.39
CA ASP A 64 14.06 -8.99 11.38
C ASP A 64 14.43 -8.14 12.59
N TYR A 65 13.81 -6.98 12.70
CA TYR A 65 14.00 -6.07 13.82
C TYR A 65 13.15 -6.44 15.05
N ASN A 66 12.37 -7.52 14.97
CA ASN A 66 11.52 -8.07 16.03
C ASN A 66 10.49 -7.06 16.60
N ALA A 67 10.10 -6.07 15.81
CA ALA A 67 9.07 -5.10 16.17
C ALA A 67 8.30 -4.69 14.91
N VAL A 68 6.98 -4.64 14.97
CA VAL A 68 6.14 -4.35 13.80
C VAL A 68 6.28 -2.89 13.33
N CYS A 69 6.29 -1.93 14.27
CA CYS A 69 6.27 -0.52 13.90
C CYS A 69 7.63 0.02 13.45
N VAL A 70 8.74 -0.65 13.80
CA VAL A 70 10.10 -0.13 13.57
C VAL A 70 10.41 0.11 12.10
N TYR A 71 9.78 -0.66 11.22
CA TYR A 71 9.92 -0.52 9.78
C TYR A 71 9.34 0.78 9.25
N CYS A 72 8.53 1.51 10.03
CA CYS A 72 7.91 2.79 9.66
C CYS A 72 8.25 3.91 10.64
N HIS A 73 8.25 3.62 11.94
CA HIS A 73 8.36 4.60 13.01
C HIS A 73 9.46 4.27 14.02
N THR A 74 10.07 5.29 14.61
CA THR A 74 11.03 5.17 15.70
C THR A 74 10.76 6.21 16.79
N PRO A 75 10.77 5.83 18.09
CA PRO A 75 10.54 6.80 19.17
C PRO A 75 11.50 8.00 19.17
N HIS A 76 12.73 7.83 18.66
CA HIS A 76 13.77 8.86 18.61
C HIS A 76 14.61 8.71 17.34
N GLY A 77 15.33 9.76 16.93
CA GLY A 77 16.20 9.68 15.74
C GLY A 77 15.41 9.44 14.45
N ALA A 78 14.22 10.04 14.37
CA ALA A 78 13.38 10.01 13.20
C ALA A 78 13.96 10.89 12.08
N SER A 79 13.56 10.57 10.85
CA SER A 79 13.98 11.26 9.64
C SER A 79 13.61 12.74 9.66
N GLY A 80 14.59 13.61 9.39
CA GLY A 80 14.34 15.01 9.06
C GLY A 80 13.85 15.22 7.63
N GLN A 81 13.92 14.19 6.76
CA GLN A 81 13.52 14.26 5.35
C GLN A 81 12.00 14.07 5.15
N MET A 82 11.27 13.67 6.18
CA MET A 82 9.84 13.32 6.13
C MET A 82 9.06 14.14 7.18
N GLY A 83 9.28 15.46 7.20
CA GLY A 83 8.90 16.35 8.32
C GLY A 83 7.42 16.42 8.69
N SER A 84 6.50 16.07 7.78
CA SER A 84 5.05 15.97 8.08
C SER A 84 4.61 14.59 8.58
N ILE A 85 5.53 13.62 8.67
CA ILE A 85 5.26 12.25 9.08
C ILE A 85 5.85 12.02 10.47
N PRO A 86 5.01 11.75 11.49
CA PRO A 86 5.49 11.55 12.84
C PRO A 86 6.49 10.41 12.92
N LEU A 87 7.67 10.72 13.48
CA LEU A 87 8.63 9.72 13.92
C LEU A 87 9.11 8.75 12.83
N TRP A 88 9.14 9.18 11.57
CA TRP A 88 9.46 8.31 10.43
C TRP A 88 10.86 7.68 10.53
N ASN A 89 10.96 6.38 10.28
CA ASN A 89 12.18 5.61 10.46
C ASN A 89 12.74 5.01 9.18
N ARG A 90 12.25 5.36 7.99
CA ARG A 90 12.78 4.81 6.73
C ARG A 90 13.61 5.81 5.94
N THR A 91 14.55 5.28 5.17
CA THR A 91 15.26 6.02 4.12
C THR A 91 14.25 6.59 3.12
N ARG A 92 14.35 7.89 2.82
CA ARG A 92 13.54 8.53 1.78
C ARG A 92 14.10 8.17 0.40
N PRO A 93 13.29 7.66 -0.53
CA PRO A 93 13.71 7.47 -1.91
C PRO A 93 14.23 8.77 -2.54
N SER A 94 15.24 8.63 -3.40
CA SER A 94 15.81 9.72 -4.18
C SER A 94 15.49 9.61 -5.68
N ALA A 95 14.63 8.66 -6.06
CA ALA A 95 14.25 8.44 -7.45
C ALA A 95 13.39 9.59 -7.99
N SER A 96 13.48 9.79 -9.30
CA SER A 96 12.54 10.63 -10.04
C SER A 96 11.34 9.78 -10.46
N TYR A 97 10.15 10.38 -10.44
CA TYR A 97 8.91 9.71 -10.84
C TYR A 97 8.43 10.22 -12.21
N ASP A 98 8.07 9.31 -13.10
CA ASP A 98 7.35 9.66 -14.33
C ASP A 98 5.88 9.90 -13.96
N LEU A 99 5.43 11.15 -14.10
CA LEU A 99 4.07 11.55 -13.73
C LEU A 99 3.13 11.52 -14.94
N TYR A 100 1.84 11.38 -14.63
CA TYR A 100 0.73 11.47 -15.56
C TYR A 100 0.68 12.83 -16.29
N ALA A 101 -0.09 12.90 -17.38
CA ALA A 101 -0.19 14.08 -18.23
C ALA A 101 -1.39 14.97 -17.86
N ILE A 102 -1.27 16.30 -17.98
CA ILE A 102 -2.33 17.27 -17.63
C ILE A 102 -3.73 16.94 -18.22
N PRO A 103 -3.87 16.47 -19.48
CA PRO A 103 -5.20 16.14 -20.02
C PRO A 103 -5.94 15.05 -19.24
N THR A 104 -5.23 14.16 -18.54
CA THR A 104 -5.84 13.11 -17.70
C THR A 104 -6.20 13.61 -16.30
N MET A 105 -5.87 14.87 -15.98
CA MET A 105 -6.01 15.49 -14.65
C MET A 105 -7.12 16.52 -14.54
N LEU A 106 -8.02 16.61 -15.54
CA LEU A 106 -9.05 17.65 -15.58
C LEU A 106 -8.47 19.07 -15.41
N GLY A 107 -7.24 19.28 -15.89
CA GLY A 107 -6.53 20.56 -15.82
C GLY A 107 -5.96 20.94 -14.44
N GLN A 108 -5.94 20.03 -13.47
CA GLN A 108 -5.30 20.29 -12.17
C GLN A 108 -3.77 20.37 -12.29
N THR A 109 -3.15 21.15 -11.40
CA THR A 109 -1.70 21.26 -11.27
C THR A 109 -1.12 19.93 -10.83
N ILE A 110 -0.05 19.50 -11.50
CA ILE A 110 0.69 18.29 -11.17
C ILE A 110 1.99 18.71 -10.48
N THR A 111 2.24 18.14 -9.31
CA THR A 111 3.45 18.35 -8.50
C THR A 111 4.13 17.00 -8.26
N THR A 112 5.31 17.03 -7.66
CA THR A 112 5.97 15.78 -7.26
C THR A 112 5.29 15.19 -6.02
N PRO A 113 5.22 13.85 -5.89
CA PRO A 113 4.69 13.19 -4.68
C PRO A 113 5.28 13.79 -3.40
N GLY A 114 4.42 14.26 -2.50
CA GLY A 114 4.84 14.81 -1.23
C GLY A 114 5.09 13.73 -0.19
N ALA A 115 5.38 14.15 1.04
CA ALA A 115 5.80 13.23 2.11
C ALA A 115 4.77 12.11 2.38
N ASN A 116 3.47 12.38 2.21
CA ASN A 116 2.42 11.39 2.44
C ASN A 116 2.40 10.26 1.40
N SER A 117 2.86 10.51 0.18
CA SER A 117 3.10 9.46 -0.82
C SER A 117 4.49 8.84 -0.69
N MET A 118 5.51 9.64 -0.36
CA MET A 118 6.88 9.15 -0.18
C MET A 118 7.00 8.10 0.93
N THR A 119 6.11 8.08 1.93
CA THR A 119 6.06 7.00 2.93
C THR A 119 5.77 5.64 2.30
N CYS A 120 4.80 5.57 1.40
CA CYS A 120 4.43 4.36 0.68
C CYS A 120 5.52 4.00 -0.33
N LEU A 121 5.96 4.97 -1.12
CA LEU A 121 6.96 4.78 -2.17
C LEU A 121 8.30 4.28 -1.61
N SER A 122 8.66 4.64 -0.37
CA SER A 122 9.85 4.07 0.31
C SER A 122 9.87 2.54 0.45
N CYS A 123 8.74 1.87 0.26
CA CYS A 123 8.66 0.42 0.13
C CYS A 123 8.27 -0.02 -1.29
N HIS A 124 7.34 0.71 -1.90
CA HIS A 124 6.61 0.28 -3.09
C HIS A 124 7.25 0.71 -4.42
N ASP A 125 8.22 1.63 -4.40
CA ASP A 125 8.88 2.12 -5.61
C ASP A 125 10.09 1.28 -6.05
N GLY A 126 10.47 0.26 -5.27
CA GLY A 126 11.54 -0.68 -5.60
C GLY A 126 12.96 -0.10 -5.54
N THR A 127 13.15 1.13 -5.08
CA THR A 127 14.47 1.79 -5.07
C THR A 127 15.16 1.71 -3.71
N VAL A 128 14.40 1.47 -2.65
CA VAL A 128 14.88 1.35 -1.27
C VAL A 128 14.55 -0.03 -0.73
N ALA A 129 15.50 -0.65 -0.02
CA ALA A 129 15.27 -1.96 0.58
C ALA A 129 14.14 -1.92 1.62
N ILE A 130 13.35 -3.00 1.72
CA ILE A 130 12.15 -3.05 2.56
C ILE A 130 12.45 -2.94 4.06
N ASP A 131 13.67 -3.25 4.49
CA ASP A 131 14.18 -3.10 5.86
C ASP A 131 15.10 -1.88 6.04
N SER A 132 15.19 -1.00 5.05
CA SER A 132 16.04 0.19 5.14
C SER A 132 15.49 1.21 6.15
N ILE A 133 15.91 1.06 7.40
CA ILE A 133 15.53 1.94 8.51
C ILE A 133 16.71 2.79 9.01
N ILE A 134 16.42 3.96 9.56
CA ILE A 134 17.39 4.97 10.03
C ILE A 134 17.86 4.67 11.45
N ASN A 135 16.96 4.13 12.29
CA ASN A 135 17.21 3.81 13.69
C ASN A 135 16.76 2.38 13.99
N MET A 136 17.73 1.47 14.08
CA MET A 136 17.54 0.09 14.52
C MET A 136 17.26 0.02 16.03
N PRO A 137 16.47 -0.97 16.51
CA PRO A 137 16.19 -1.12 17.93
C PRO A 137 17.45 -1.32 18.77
N GLY A 138 17.50 -0.68 19.94
CA GLY A 138 18.62 -0.81 20.88
C GLY A 138 19.64 0.33 20.79
N PRO A 139 20.70 0.28 21.61
CA PRO A 139 21.68 1.35 21.68
C PRO A 139 22.61 1.36 20.47
N GLY A 140 22.92 2.55 19.95
CA GLY A 140 23.91 2.74 18.88
C GLY A 140 23.44 2.39 17.47
N GLY A 141 22.17 2.04 17.29
CA GLY A 141 21.58 1.67 16.00
C GLY A 141 21.09 2.83 15.14
N TYR A 142 21.57 4.07 15.34
CA TYR A 142 21.12 5.26 14.59
C TYR A 142 22.18 5.76 13.62
N LEU A 143 21.77 6.06 12.38
CA LEU A 143 22.63 6.71 11.39
C LEU A 143 21.87 7.78 10.61
N GLN A 144 22.14 9.06 10.88
CA GLN A 144 21.49 10.18 10.19
C GLN A 144 21.67 10.15 8.66
N ALA A 145 22.85 9.73 8.18
CA ALA A 145 23.11 9.65 6.74
C ALA A 145 22.17 8.66 6.02
N GLN A 146 21.61 7.68 6.74
CA GLN A 146 20.63 6.73 6.22
C GLN A 146 19.33 7.41 5.76
N GLU A 147 19.02 8.61 6.25
CA GLU A 147 17.77 9.30 5.90
C GLU A 147 17.63 9.56 4.40
N SER A 148 18.74 9.80 3.71
CA SER A 148 18.78 10.19 2.29
C SER A 148 19.42 9.16 1.37
N SER A 149 20.15 8.18 1.91
CA SER A 149 20.80 7.15 1.11
C SER A 149 20.99 5.86 1.90
N VAL A 150 20.73 4.73 1.23
CA VAL A 150 20.86 3.41 1.86
C VAL A 150 22.35 3.11 2.13
N ASN A 151 22.69 2.87 3.39
CA ASN A 151 23.98 2.35 3.82
C ASN A 151 23.82 0.87 4.22
N LEU A 152 24.27 -0.03 3.33
CA LEU A 152 24.16 -1.48 3.58
C LEU A 152 25.04 -1.93 4.75
N SER A 153 26.26 -1.41 4.89
CA SER A 153 27.14 -1.75 6.03
C SER A 153 26.52 -1.40 7.39
N PHE A 154 25.70 -0.36 7.44
CA PHE A 154 24.93 -0.01 8.63
C PHE A 154 23.80 -1.02 8.87
N LEU A 155 23.01 -1.38 7.86
CA LEU A 155 21.98 -2.41 8.00
C LEU A 155 22.58 -3.78 8.37
N ASP A 156 23.74 -4.12 7.80
CA ASP A 156 24.53 -5.32 8.10
C ASP A 156 25.11 -5.32 9.52
N SER A 157 25.09 -4.19 10.24
CA SER A 157 25.52 -4.13 11.64
C SER A 157 24.44 -4.57 12.64
N TRP A 158 23.24 -4.90 12.15
CA TRP A 158 22.15 -5.40 12.98
C TRP A 158 22.60 -6.64 13.78
N SER A 159 22.47 -6.55 15.09
CA SER A 159 22.92 -7.58 16.05
C SER A 159 21.90 -7.80 17.18
N GLY A 160 20.67 -7.32 16.99
CA GLY A 160 19.61 -7.48 17.96
C GLY A 160 18.94 -8.87 17.94
N PRO A 161 17.75 -9.00 18.54
CA PRO A 161 17.14 -10.32 18.79
C PRO A 161 16.71 -11.09 17.53
N GLY A 162 16.42 -10.41 16.42
CA GLY A 162 16.05 -11.07 15.17
C GLY A 162 17.26 -11.20 14.23
N PRO A 163 17.21 -12.13 13.26
CA PRO A 163 18.32 -12.36 12.34
C PRO A 163 18.66 -11.13 11.51
N ASN A 164 19.96 -10.96 11.31
CA ASN A 164 20.51 -10.15 10.25
C ASN A 164 20.52 -10.97 8.96
N SER A 165 19.98 -10.37 7.90
CA SER A 165 19.86 -11.03 6.60
C SER A 165 21.17 -11.11 5.83
N GLY A 166 22.06 -10.13 6.03
CA GLY A 166 23.21 -9.87 5.16
C GLY A 166 22.83 -9.54 3.70
N ASN A 167 21.54 -9.46 3.38
CA ASN A 167 21.00 -9.14 2.08
C ASN A 167 19.76 -8.26 2.26
N HIS A 168 19.74 -7.11 1.60
CA HIS A 168 18.66 -6.14 1.75
C HIS A 168 17.88 -6.05 0.45
N ALA A 169 16.74 -6.73 0.38
CA ALA A 169 15.95 -6.80 -0.84
C ALA A 169 15.06 -5.58 -1.04
N VAL A 170 14.97 -5.16 -2.29
CA VAL A 170 13.96 -4.18 -2.76
C VAL A 170 12.70 -4.91 -3.19
N MET A 171 11.61 -4.18 -3.42
CA MET A 171 10.35 -4.80 -3.82
C MET A 171 10.43 -5.44 -5.22
N PHE A 172 11.08 -4.78 -6.18
CA PHE A 172 11.31 -5.26 -7.54
C PHE A 172 12.56 -4.56 -8.13
N GLY A 173 13.29 -5.22 -9.06
CA GLY A 173 14.59 -4.74 -9.57
C GLY A 173 15.41 -5.83 -10.28
N SER A 174 16.74 -5.69 -10.41
CA SER A 174 17.65 -6.64 -11.09
C SER A 174 18.98 -6.86 -10.33
N PRO A 175 19.61 -8.06 -10.29
CA PRO A 175 19.01 -9.40 -10.23
C PRO A 175 19.71 -10.31 -9.17
N ALA A 176 19.51 -10.02 -7.87
CA ALA A 176 19.91 -10.96 -6.81
C ALA A 176 19.02 -10.90 -5.56
N SER A 177 18.46 -9.74 -5.23
CA SER A 177 17.72 -9.51 -4.00
C SER A 177 16.51 -8.61 -4.25
N ASP A 178 15.50 -9.12 -4.96
CA ASP A 178 14.19 -8.46 -5.06
C ASP A 178 13.06 -9.42 -4.68
N CYS A 179 12.01 -8.86 -4.08
CA CYS A 179 10.85 -9.63 -3.63
C CYS A 179 10.01 -10.15 -4.81
N ASN A 180 9.95 -9.42 -5.92
CA ASN A 180 9.20 -9.76 -7.14
C ASN A 180 9.55 -11.14 -7.68
N ARG A 181 10.82 -11.56 -7.61
CA ARG A 181 11.20 -12.92 -8.05
C ARG A 181 10.41 -14.05 -7.37
N CYS A 182 10.04 -13.86 -6.10
CA CYS A 182 9.25 -14.83 -5.33
C CYS A 182 7.75 -14.46 -5.29
N HIS A 183 7.44 -13.17 -5.32
CA HIS A 183 6.11 -12.63 -5.08
C HIS A 183 5.47 -11.97 -6.31
N GLY A 184 6.01 -12.18 -7.50
CA GLY A 184 5.46 -11.72 -8.76
C GLY A 184 4.85 -12.85 -9.60
N THR A 185 4.49 -12.50 -10.82
CA THR A 185 3.84 -13.42 -11.76
C THR A 185 4.70 -13.58 -13.03
N PRO A 186 5.15 -14.81 -13.38
CA PRO A 186 5.07 -16.04 -12.60
C PRO A 186 6.09 -16.06 -11.44
N PRO A 187 5.76 -16.67 -10.29
CA PRO A 187 6.70 -16.74 -9.17
C PRO A 187 7.78 -17.79 -9.43
N MET A 188 8.98 -17.58 -8.88
CA MET A 188 10.10 -18.53 -8.99
C MET A 188 9.76 -19.94 -8.44
N PHE A 189 8.93 -20.03 -7.38
CA PHE A 189 8.51 -21.31 -6.79
C PHE A 189 6.97 -21.42 -6.71
N PRO A 190 6.28 -21.73 -7.82
CA PRO A 190 4.81 -21.78 -7.85
C PRO A 190 4.21 -22.83 -6.90
N SER A 191 4.92 -23.93 -6.65
CA SER A 191 4.49 -25.00 -5.76
C SER A 191 4.49 -24.64 -4.27
N LEU A 192 5.11 -23.51 -3.90
CA LEU A 192 5.16 -23.02 -2.53
C LEU A 192 3.96 -22.14 -2.16
N GLY A 193 3.08 -21.83 -3.12
CA GLY A 193 1.88 -21.02 -2.86
C GLY A 193 2.21 -19.61 -2.36
N MET A 194 3.36 -19.07 -2.76
CA MET A 194 3.76 -17.72 -2.35
C MET A 194 2.71 -16.70 -2.79
N ALA A 195 2.44 -15.76 -1.91
CA ALA A 195 1.49 -14.70 -2.13
C ALA A 195 2.00 -13.76 -3.24
N ASP A 196 1.17 -13.52 -4.25
CA ASP A 196 1.46 -12.59 -5.35
C ASP A 196 1.14 -11.15 -4.92
N PHE A 197 2.11 -10.26 -5.00
CA PHE A 197 2.00 -8.85 -4.65
C PHE A 197 2.33 -7.94 -5.83
N SER A 198 2.40 -8.46 -7.06
CA SER A 198 2.80 -7.72 -8.27
C SER A 198 2.00 -6.44 -8.49
N VAL A 199 0.70 -6.47 -8.18
CA VAL A 199 -0.20 -5.31 -8.26
C VAL A 199 0.14 -4.19 -7.27
N PHE A 200 1.03 -4.43 -6.31
CA PHE A 200 1.52 -3.45 -5.34
C PHE A 200 2.97 -3.03 -5.61
N PHE A 201 3.54 -3.41 -6.75
CA PHE A 201 4.82 -2.89 -7.24
C PHE A 201 4.49 -1.64 -8.07
N ILE A 202 4.49 -0.49 -7.39
CA ILE A 202 4.08 0.80 -7.97
C ILE A 202 5.17 1.37 -8.88
N GLU A 203 6.42 1.12 -8.49
CA GLU A 203 7.58 1.59 -9.23
C GLU A 203 7.75 3.11 -9.26
N THR A 204 8.64 3.57 -10.15
CA THR A 204 8.90 5.00 -10.37
C THR A 204 8.09 5.55 -11.54
N ASP A 205 7.39 4.70 -12.29
CA ASP A 205 6.50 5.14 -13.37
C ASP A 205 5.04 5.16 -12.89
N LEU A 206 4.57 6.36 -12.53
CA LEU A 206 3.23 6.56 -11.97
C LEU A 206 2.19 6.90 -13.03
N ARG A 207 2.52 6.78 -14.33
CA ARG A 207 1.62 7.17 -15.43
C ARG A 207 0.38 6.27 -15.56
N ASN A 208 0.44 5.07 -15.01
CA ASN A 208 -0.65 4.08 -15.01
C ASN A 208 -1.40 3.99 -13.67
N ASP A 209 -0.96 4.73 -12.65
CA ASP A 209 -1.56 4.76 -11.33
C ASP A 209 -2.65 5.83 -11.19
N HIS A 210 -3.40 5.76 -10.09
CA HIS A 210 -4.24 6.90 -9.72
C HIS A 210 -3.33 8.10 -9.39
N PRO A 211 -3.63 9.29 -9.92
CA PRO A 211 -2.80 10.46 -9.70
C PRO A 211 -2.59 10.83 -8.22
N ILE A 212 -1.33 11.12 -7.87
CA ILE A 212 -0.85 11.53 -6.54
C ILE A 212 0.25 12.60 -6.69
N GLY A 213 0.24 13.63 -5.85
CA GLY A 213 0.93 14.89 -6.15
C GLY A 213 0.11 15.72 -7.14
N VAL A 214 -1.20 15.86 -6.89
CA VAL A 214 -2.09 16.75 -7.64
C VAL A 214 -2.83 17.64 -6.68
N GLU A 215 -2.83 18.93 -6.97
CA GLU A 215 -3.63 19.91 -6.24
C GLU A 215 -5.12 19.58 -6.35
N TYR A 216 -5.77 19.47 -5.19
CA TYR A 216 -7.21 19.40 -5.10
C TYR A 216 -7.78 20.81 -5.35
N PRO A 217 -8.85 20.96 -6.15
CA PRO A 217 -9.37 22.26 -6.51
C PRO A 217 -9.72 23.12 -5.29
N THR A 218 -9.52 24.43 -5.43
CA THR A 218 -9.94 25.44 -4.43
C THR A 218 -11.19 26.19 -4.86
N THR A 219 -11.61 26.02 -6.11
CA THR A 219 -12.82 26.62 -6.68
C THR A 219 -13.82 25.52 -6.99
N PHE A 220 -15.06 25.71 -6.52
CA PHE A 220 -16.14 24.72 -6.62
C PHE A 220 -17.41 25.38 -7.16
N GLY A 221 -18.31 24.58 -7.74
CA GLY A 221 -19.60 25.06 -8.23
C GLY A 221 -20.06 24.37 -9.51
N ALA A 222 -21.02 24.98 -10.20
CA ALA A 222 -21.58 24.45 -11.43
C ALA A 222 -20.49 24.28 -12.50
N GLY A 223 -20.41 23.08 -13.09
CA GLY A 223 -19.41 22.73 -14.11
C GLY A 223 -18.06 22.25 -13.55
N VAL A 224 -17.89 22.19 -12.24
CA VAL A 224 -16.72 21.60 -11.58
C VAL A 224 -17.06 20.19 -11.10
N ASP A 225 -16.22 19.22 -11.47
CA ASP A 225 -16.37 17.79 -11.18
C ASP A 225 -16.03 17.41 -9.73
N PHE A 226 -15.73 18.37 -8.86
CA PHE A 226 -15.19 18.11 -7.52
C PHE A 226 -16.13 18.61 -6.43
N LYS A 227 -16.27 17.79 -5.38
CA LYS A 227 -16.99 18.09 -4.15
C LYS A 227 -16.12 18.93 -3.22
N VAL A 228 -16.78 19.81 -2.47
CA VAL A 228 -16.15 20.65 -1.45
C VAL A 228 -15.86 19.78 -0.21
N PRO A 229 -14.61 19.71 0.29
CA PRO A 229 -14.32 19.09 1.57
C PRO A 229 -14.96 19.89 2.71
N THR A 230 -15.47 19.20 3.73
CA THR A 230 -16.23 19.80 4.84
C THR A 230 -15.38 20.08 6.07
N GLY A 231 -14.22 19.44 6.21
CA GLY A 231 -13.28 19.60 7.32
C GLY A 231 -11.95 20.19 6.87
N ILE A 232 -11.36 21.05 7.72
CA ILE A 232 -10.03 21.64 7.49
C ILE A 232 -9.26 21.64 8.81
N GLN A 233 -8.04 21.12 8.76
CA GLN A 233 -7.02 21.30 9.77
C GLN A 233 -5.93 22.21 9.18
N ALA A 234 -5.98 23.49 9.56
CA ALA A 234 -5.24 24.54 8.89
C ALA A 234 -3.73 24.26 8.84
N GLY A 235 -3.17 24.32 7.63
CA GLY A 235 -1.74 24.10 7.39
C GLY A 235 -1.32 22.63 7.34
N GLU A 236 -2.23 21.69 7.54
CA GLU A 236 -1.92 20.26 7.58
C GLU A 236 -2.73 19.47 6.56
N MET A 237 -4.06 19.60 6.59
CA MET A 237 -4.93 18.78 5.74
C MET A 237 -6.34 19.36 5.57
N SER A 238 -7.00 18.92 4.50
CA SER A 238 -8.43 19.12 4.22
C SER A 238 -9.09 17.75 4.06
N PHE A 239 -10.32 17.56 4.49
CA PHE A 239 -10.93 16.23 4.49
C PHE A 239 -12.46 16.27 4.39
N PHE A 240 -13.04 15.14 3.98
CA PHE A 240 -14.48 14.94 3.96
C PHE A 240 -14.95 14.47 5.33
N ASP A 241 -15.26 15.42 6.20
CA ASP A 241 -15.77 15.20 7.56
C ASP A 241 -17.19 14.62 7.48
N LEU A 242 -17.30 13.31 7.71
CA LEU A 242 -18.53 12.53 7.59
C LEU A 242 -19.42 12.67 8.82
N ASN A 243 -18.86 13.01 9.98
CA ASN A 243 -19.59 13.11 11.24
C ASN A 243 -19.70 14.55 11.78
N SER A 244 -19.15 15.52 11.06
CA SER A 244 -19.15 16.95 11.38
C SER A 244 -18.50 17.28 12.73
N ASN A 245 -17.50 16.50 13.15
CA ASN A 245 -16.80 16.70 14.42
C ASN A 245 -15.57 17.64 14.31
N GLY A 246 -15.20 18.05 13.10
CA GLY A 246 -14.05 18.91 12.81
C GLY A 246 -12.68 18.24 12.97
N LYS A 247 -12.61 16.92 12.97
CA LYS A 247 -11.39 16.10 13.10
C LYS A 247 -11.38 15.01 12.04
N SER A 248 -10.20 14.72 11.50
CA SER A 248 -10.08 13.66 10.51
C SER A 248 -10.13 12.28 11.16
N ASP A 249 -11.03 11.43 10.67
CA ASP A 249 -11.18 10.04 11.11
C ASP A 249 -10.58 9.07 10.08
N ALA A 250 -10.13 7.90 10.53
CA ALA A 250 -9.40 6.96 9.69
C ALA A 250 -10.16 6.59 8.40
N ASN A 251 -11.50 6.55 8.46
CA ASN A 251 -12.41 6.25 7.35
C ASN A 251 -12.78 7.46 6.47
N GLU A 252 -12.02 8.55 6.54
CA GLU A 252 -12.31 9.77 5.78
C GLU A 252 -11.21 10.09 4.78
N ILE A 253 -11.63 10.31 3.54
CA ILE A 253 -10.73 10.79 2.48
C ILE A 253 -10.26 12.19 2.81
N ARG A 254 -8.97 12.41 2.58
CA ARG A 254 -8.24 13.59 3.03
C ARG A 254 -7.18 14.01 2.01
N MET A 255 -6.88 15.29 1.96
CA MET A 255 -5.85 15.90 1.12
C MET A 255 -4.85 16.59 2.04
N TYR A 256 -3.58 16.55 1.68
CA TYR A 256 -2.50 17.01 2.55
C TYR A 256 -1.93 18.32 2.06
N GLN A 257 -1.60 19.21 2.99
CA GLN A 257 -0.90 20.44 2.68
C GLN A 257 0.57 20.12 2.39
N THR A 258 1.03 20.39 1.17
CA THR A 258 2.42 20.16 0.73
C THR A 258 3.21 21.45 0.53
N GLY A 259 2.57 22.62 0.71
CA GLY A 259 3.16 23.94 0.50
C GLY A 259 2.59 24.64 -0.73
N ASP A 260 2.21 23.87 -1.75
CA ASP A 260 1.59 24.35 -2.99
C ASP A 260 0.05 24.34 -2.90
N GLY A 261 -0.51 23.56 -1.98
CA GLY A 261 -1.95 23.47 -1.76
C GLY A 261 -2.32 22.19 -1.02
N TYR A 262 -3.61 21.91 -0.91
CA TYR A 262 -4.07 20.59 -0.48
C TYR A 262 -4.00 19.64 -1.66
N GLU A 263 -3.21 18.59 -1.55
CA GLU A 263 -2.96 17.64 -2.63
C GLU A 263 -3.51 16.26 -2.32
N VAL A 264 -3.89 15.55 -3.39
CA VAL A 264 -4.17 14.12 -3.36
C VAL A 264 -2.84 13.37 -3.30
N GLU A 265 -2.72 12.49 -2.31
CA GLU A 265 -1.53 11.69 -2.03
C GLU A 265 -1.93 10.23 -1.79
N CYS A 266 -1.00 9.27 -1.73
CA CYS A 266 -1.35 7.87 -1.43
C CYS A 266 -2.19 7.76 -0.13
N ALA A 267 -1.77 8.46 0.93
CA ALA A 267 -2.46 8.44 2.22
C ALA A 267 -3.83 9.16 2.22
N SER A 268 -4.24 9.75 1.09
CA SER A 268 -5.59 10.31 0.90
C SER A 268 -6.63 9.22 0.87
N CYS A 269 -6.30 8.11 0.20
CA CYS A 269 -7.17 6.96 0.01
C CYS A 269 -6.78 5.79 0.89
N HIS A 270 -5.52 5.69 1.28
CA HIS A 270 -4.98 4.56 2.05
C HIS A 270 -4.68 4.94 3.51
N ASP A 271 -5.00 4.04 4.44
CA ASP A 271 -4.54 4.10 5.82
C ASP A 271 -3.72 2.84 6.15
N PRO A 272 -2.38 2.94 6.31
CA PRO A 272 -1.53 1.77 6.55
C PRO A 272 -1.84 1.04 7.86
N HIS A 273 -2.57 1.66 8.80
CA HIS A 273 -3.03 1.02 10.02
C HIS A 273 -4.29 0.17 9.82
N GLY A 274 -4.96 0.34 8.68
CA GLY A 274 -6.19 -0.35 8.31
C GLY A 274 -7.45 0.33 8.84
N VAL A 275 -8.50 0.33 8.03
CA VAL A 275 -9.83 0.82 8.41
C VAL A 275 -10.78 -0.36 8.45
N PRO A 276 -11.47 -0.65 9.58
CA PRO A 276 -12.43 -1.75 9.63
C PRO A 276 -13.60 -1.53 8.67
N SER A 277 -13.96 -2.55 7.90
CA SER A 277 -15.04 -2.50 6.89
C SER A 277 -16.46 -2.29 7.45
N ALA A 278 -16.69 -2.58 8.74
CA ALA A 278 -17.99 -2.35 9.37
C ALA A 278 -17.86 -1.80 10.81
N GLY A 279 -16.93 -2.32 11.60
CA GLY A 279 -16.76 -1.94 12.99
C GLY A 279 -15.52 -2.57 13.63
N ALA A 280 -15.23 -2.21 14.88
CA ALA A 280 -14.03 -2.70 15.57
C ALA A 280 -13.90 -4.23 15.50
N GLY A 281 -12.76 -4.72 15.00
CA GLY A 281 -12.47 -6.14 14.85
C GLY A 281 -12.95 -6.78 13.54
N SER A 282 -13.72 -6.08 12.70
CA SER A 282 -14.00 -6.55 11.33
C SER A 282 -12.74 -6.51 10.47
N GLU A 283 -12.72 -7.29 9.39
CA GLU A 283 -11.69 -7.19 8.36
C GLU A 283 -11.49 -5.75 7.93
N PHE A 284 -10.24 -5.39 7.70
CA PHE A 284 -9.90 -4.10 7.12
C PHE A 284 -10.42 -4.02 5.69
N ILE A 285 -10.81 -2.81 5.28
CA ILE A 285 -11.16 -2.53 3.90
C ILE A 285 -9.93 -2.91 3.04
N PRO A 286 -10.13 -3.71 1.99
CA PRO A 286 -9.02 -4.18 1.20
C PRO A 286 -8.17 -3.07 0.59
N SER A 287 -6.92 -3.41 0.28
CA SER A 287 -5.88 -2.46 -0.14
C SER A 287 -5.69 -1.29 0.84
N PHE A 288 -6.07 -1.47 2.11
CA PHE A 288 -5.97 -0.44 3.15
C PHE A 288 -6.76 0.82 2.85
N LEU A 289 -7.86 0.73 2.10
CA LEU A 289 -8.63 1.91 1.75
C LEU A 289 -9.33 2.51 2.98
N ARG A 290 -9.45 3.84 3.01
CA ARG A 290 -10.24 4.56 4.01
C ARG A 290 -11.74 4.35 3.82
N VAL A 291 -12.16 4.27 2.56
CA VAL A 291 -13.54 4.08 2.12
C VAL A 291 -13.58 2.93 1.13
N SER A 292 -14.54 2.03 1.28
CA SER A 292 -14.75 0.94 0.31
C SER A 292 -15.00 1.51 -1.09
N ASN A 293 -14.40 0.91 -2.11
CA ASN A 293 -14.68 1.27 -3.50
C ASN A 293 -15.90 0.52 -4.09
N ALA A 294 -16.72 -0.10 -3.25
CA ALA A 294 -17.98 -0.68 -3.69
C ALA A 294 -18.84 0.39 -4.40
N GLU A 295 -19.35 0.06 -5.59
CA GLU A 295 -20.17 0.98 -6.40
C GLU A 295 -19.48 2.32 -6.70
N SER A 296 -18.14 2.34 -6.78
CA SER A 296 -17.32 3.54 -6.99
C SER A 296 -17.41 4.56 -5.85
N ALA A 297 -17.83 4.15 -4.65
CA ALA A 297 -18.02 5.07 -3.51
C ALA A 297 -16.76 5.86 -3.13
N LEU A 298 -15.57 5.29 -3.33
CA LEU A 298 -14.30 6.00 -3.15
C LEU A 298 -14.21 7.20 -4.10
N CYS A 299 -14.39 6.97 -5.40
CA CYS A 299 -14.33 8.02 -6.42
C CYS A 299 -15.42 9.09 -6.20
N LEU A 300 -16.62 8.64 -5.84
CA LEU A 300 -17.76 9.50 -5.56
C LEU A 300 -17.62 10.29 -4.25
N THR A 301 -16.57 10.06 -3.45
CA THR A 301 -16.25 10.94 -2.32
C THR A 301 -15.77 12.30 -2.82
N CYS A 302 -14.94 12.30 -3.88
CA CYS A 302 -14.39 13.53 -4.45
C CYS A 302 -15.20 14.03 -5.64
N HIS A 303 -15.74 13.15 -6.49
CA HIS A 303 -16.29 13.56 -7.78
C HIS A 303 -17.81 13.75 -7.82
N THR A 304 -18.26 14.74 -8.60
CA THR A 304 -19.67 15.01 -8.94
C THR A 304 -20.00 14.46 -10.34
N LYS A 305 -20.13 13.13 -10.44
CA LYS A 305 -20.50 12.40 -11.68
C LYS A 305 -22.00 12.24 -11.86
#